data_AF-A0A0S7YPI0-F1
#
_entry.id   AF-A0A0S7YPI0-F1
#
_cell.length_a   1.000
_cell.length_b   1.000
_cell.length_c   1.000
_cell.angle_alpha   90.00
_cell.angle_beta   90.00
_cell.angle_gamma   90.00
#
_symmetry.space_group_name_H-M   'P 1'
#
loop_
_entity.id
_entity.type
_entity.pdbx_description
1 polymer ?
#
loop_
_entity_poly.entity_id
_entity_poly.type
_entity_poly.pdbx_seq_one_letter_code
_entity_poly.pdbx_strand_id
1 'polypeptide(L)' 'MKALYFEKHGQDFRDVLALIWSGRLKPVIDREMPLSQGKEAYGIMERGEMFGKIVLVPG' A
#
# COMPACT_ATOMS: atom_id res chain seq x y z
N MET A 1 -26.61 8.04 8.46
CA MET A 1 -25.93 6.74 8.22
C MET A 1 -24.58 6.87 7.48
N LYS A 2 -24.35 7.85 6.59
CA LYS A 2 -23.06 8.00 5.85
C LYS A 2 -21.86 8.42 6.70
N ALA A 3 -22.03 9.28 7.71
CA ALA A 3 -20.93 9.80 8.53
C ALA A 3 -20.17 8.71 9.31
N LEU A 4 -20.90 7.73 9.88
CA LEU A 4 -20.33 6.59 10.60
C LEU A 4 -19.38 5.73 9.73
N TYR A 5 -19.68 5.58 8.43
CA TYR A 5 -18.81 4.83 7.51
C TYR A 5 -17.50 5.57 7.26
N PHE A 6 -17.53 6.89 7.05
CA PHE A 6 -16.31 7.69 6.85
C PHE A 6 -15.42 7.74 8.11
N GLU A 7 -16.01 7.89 9.30
CA GLU A 7 -15.27 7.82 10.58
C GLU A 7 -14.60 6.46 10.78
N LYS A 8 -15.32 5.37 10.49
CA LYS A 8 -14.80 4.00 10.61
C LYS A 8 -13.58 3.78 9.70
N HIS A 9 -13.61 4.23 8.45
CA HIS A 9 -12.47 4.10 7.54
C HIS A 9 -11.21 4.82 8.05
N GLY A 10 -11.37 5.98 8.70
CA GLY A 10 -10.25 6.69 9.32
C GLY A 10 -9.66 5.95 10.50
N GLN A 11 -10.49 5.28 11.31
CA GLN A 11 -10.03 4.50 12.45
C GLN A 11 -9.34 3.20 12.02
N ASP A 12 -9.94 2.45 11.09
CA ASP A 12 -9.37 1.21 10.56
C ASP A 12 -7.95 1.45 10.00
N PHE A 13 -7.73 2.57 9.30
CA PHE A 13 -6.41 2.95 8.80
C PHE A 13 -5.39 3.23 9.92
N ARG A 14 -5.79 3.97 10.96
CA ARG A 14 -4.92 4.26 12.12
C ARG A 14 -4.54 3.00 12.87
N ASP A 15 -5.47 2.08 13.03
CA ASP A 15 -5.24 0.81 13.73
C ASP A 15 -4.23 -0.06 12.96
N VAL A 16 -4.36 -0.14 11.63
CA VAL A 16 -3.37 -0.84 10.78
C VAL A 16 -1.99 -0.19 10.88
N LEU A 17 -1.90 1.15 10.83
CA LEU A 17 -0.63 1.85 10.98
C LEU A 17 0.03 1.60 12.35
N ALA A 18 -0.75 1.57 13.43
CA ALA A 18 -0.23 1.24 14.76
C ALA A 18 0.39 -0.18 14.81
N LEU A 19 -0.18 -1.15 14.10
CA LEU A 19 0.39 -2.49 13.96
C LEU A 19 1.71 -2.48 13.17
N ILE A 20 1.79 -1.66 12.12
CA ILE A 20 3.02 -1.50 11.32
C ILE A 20 4.13 -0.87 12.16
N TRP A 21 3.85 0.24 12.85
CA TRP A 21 4.84 0.94 13.68
C TRP A 21 5.31 0.13 14.88
N SER A 22 4.44 -0.70 15.47
CA SER A 22 4.84 -1.64 16.53
C SER A 22 5.62 -2.86 16.02
N GLY A 23 5.81 -3.00 14.70
CA GLY A 23 6.50 -4.14 14.08
C GLY A 23 5.71 -5.45 14.11
N ARG A 24 4.45 -5.42 14.60
CA ARG A 24 3.55 -6.58 14.68
C ARG A 24 2.93 -6.94 13.33
N LEU A 25 2.87 -5.98 12.41
CA LEU A 25 2.48 -6.19 11.02
C LEU A 25 3.62 -5.72 10.11
N LYS A 26 4.09 -6.57 9.20
CA LYS A 26 5.12 -6.22 8.22
C LYS A 26 4.49 -6.20 6.83
N PRO A 27 4.46 -5.06 6.12
CA PRO A 27 4.00 -5.04 4.74
C PRO A 27 4.95 -5.86 3.88
N VAL A 28 4.40 -6.70 2.99
CA VAL A 28 5.19 -7.41 1.98
C VAL A 28 5.40 -6.44 0.81
N ILE A 29 6.65 -6.01 0.62
CA ILE A 29 7.08 -5.24 -0.55
C ILE A 29 7.57 -6.25 -1.57
N ASP A 30 6.94 -6.27 -2.74
CA ASP A 30 7.36 -7.12 -3.87
C ASP A 30 8.58 -6.53 -4.55
N ARG A 31 8.55 -5.22 -4.83
CA ARG A 31 9.63 -4.48 -5.47
C ARG A 31 9.56 -2.99 -5.19
N GLU A 32 10.73 -2.37 -5.17
CA GLU A 32 10.90 -0.91 -5.21
C GLU A 32 11.38 -0.52 -6.62
N MET A 33 10.73 0.46 -7.24
CA MET A 33 11.05 0.92 -8.60
C MET A 33 11.12 2.45 -8.64
N PRO A 34 11.96 3.07 -9.48
CA PRO A 34 11.95 4.51 -9.69
C PRO A 34 10.57 5.01 -10.15
N LEU A 35 10.15 6.19 -9.69
CA LEU A 35 8.88 6.79 -10.12
C LEU A 35 8.77 6.94 -11.65
N SER A 36 9.89 7.16 -12.33
CA SER A 36 9.99 7.20 -13.80
C SER A 36 9.56 5.90 -14.49
N GLN A 37 9.55 4.77 -13.78
CA GLN A 37 9.10 3.46 -14.27
C GLN A 37 7.63 3.16 -13.94
N GLY A 38 6.83 4.16 -13.54
CA GLY A 38 5.44 3.95 -13.14
C GLY A 38 4.57 3.21 -14.17
N LYS A 39 4.83 3.40 -15.47
CA LYS A 39 4.12 2.66 -16.54
C LYS A 39 4.40 1.16 -16.49
N GLU A 40 5.65 0.77 -16.25
CA GLU A 40 6.03 -0.64 -16.14
C GLU A 40 5.47 -1.27 -14.87
N ALA A 41 5.59 -0.57 -13.74
CA ALA A 41 5.00 -0.99 -12.47
C ALA A 41 3.49 -1.22 -12.58
N TYR A 42 2.77 -0.32 -13.27
CA TYR A 42 1.34 -0.47 -13.53
C TYR A 42 1.06 -1.71 -14.39
N GLY A 43 1.86 -1.97 -15.43
CA GLY A 43 1.73 -3.17 -16.25
C GLY A 43 1.94 -4.47 -15.46
N ILE A 44 2.91 -4.52 -14.55
CA ILE A 44 3.13 -5.67 -13.64
C ILE A 44 1.89 -5.92 -12.77
N MET A 45 1.32 -4.83 -12.21
CA MET A 45 0.10 -4.89 -11.41
C MET A 45 -1.10 -5.41 -12.22
N GLU A 46 -1.32 -4.90 -13.44
CA GLU A 46 -2.43 -5.34 -14.31
C GLU A 46 -2.34 -6.82 -14.68
N ARG A 47 -1.13 -7.35 -14.86
CA ARG A 47 -0.90 -8.78 -15.13
C ARG A 47 -0.99 -9.66 -13.89
N GLY A 48 -1.09 -9.09 -12.69
CA GLY A 48 -1.13 -9.85 -11.44
C GLY A 48 0.19 -10.53 -11.08
N GLU A 49 1.32 -10.02 -11.58
CA GLU A 49 2.66 -10.61 -11.38
C GLU A 49 3.30 -10.23 -10.04
N MET A 50 2.61 -9.45 -9.20
CA MET A 50 3.09 -9.04 -7.88
C MET A 50 2.48 -9.90 -6.77
N PHE A 51 3.30 -10.33 -5.80
CA PHE A 51 2.82 -11.01 -4.59
C PHE A 51 2.52 -10.04 -3.45
N GLY A 52 3.11 -8.84 -3.49
CA GLY A 52 2.97 -7.78 -2.49
C GLY A 52 2.81 -6.40 -3.11
N LYS A 53 3.28 -5.37 -2.42
CA LYS A 53 3.20 -3.97 -2.89
C LYS A 53 4.36 -3.64 -3.82
N ILE A 54 4.08 -2.94 -4.90
CA ILE A 54 5.08 -2.21 -5.68
C ILE A 54 5.19 -0.80 -5.11
N VAL A 55 6.40 -0.39 -4.70
CA VAL A 55 6.65 0.96 -4.16
C VAL A 55 7.42 1.76 -5.20
N LEU A 56 6.88 2.92 -5.58
CA LEU A 56 7.57 3.86 -6.45
C LEU A 56 8.37 4.86 -5.61
N VAL A 57 9.68 4.89 -5.81
CA VAL A 57 10.59 5.80 -5.09
C VAL A 57 10.88 7.04 -5.94
N PRO A 58 10.72 8.26 -5.38
CA PRO A 58 11.06 9.49 -6.09
C PRO A 58 12.58 9.66 -6.24
N GLY A 59 12.99 10.28 -7.35
CA GLY A 59 14.39 10.59 -7.70
C GLY A 59 14.45 11.36 -9.01
#